data_AF-A0A7U4XTD4-F1
#
_entry.id   AF-A0A7U4XTD4-F1
#
_cell.length_a   1.000
_cell.length_b   1.000
_cell.length_c   1.000
_cell.angle_alpha   90.00
_cell.angle_beta   90.00
_cell.angle_gamma   90.00
#
_symmetry.space_group_name_H-M   'P 1'
#
loop_
_entity.id
_entity.type
_entity.pdbx_description
1 polymer ?
#
loop_
_entity_poly.entity_id
_entity_poly.type
_entity_poly.pdbx_seq_one_letter_code
_entity_poly.pdbx_strand_id
1 'polypeptide(L)'
;MDILVKIFLWVLQTSLTASIAALVVILILKLFNNHIGIRFQHALLFIIILRLIIPVNISGNINLFNSLFDKYENKLLNIESKSNTKAVYDVFTEREGYLNDKTRDDKIISNSSLESISYKQEDTTKEKIITNTLNIASCIWLVGVFSIALFFSIILWKFKVKISNLEQIEDLKIVSLLEECKKKLSINRSIPIYACADFKTLCIFGVLKPKIYIPKYKYSTNDYKYLSHIFLHEMIHYKRKDLIYNFLGTITILIHWFNPIIWFIVKKMKLQREYACDAYVLEILGKEESIEYGMTLINFSKLI
;
A
#
# COMPACT_ATOMS: atom_id res chain seq x y z
N MET A 1 8.38 9.75 -19.87
CA MET A 1 6.91 9.58 -19.76
C MET A 1 6.53 8.11 -19.90
N ASP A 2 7.17 7.35 -20.80
CA ASP A 2 6.69 6.01 -21.12
C ASP A 2 6.86 4.97 -20.00
N ILE A 3 7.91 5.09 -19.20
CA ILE A 3 8.10 4.27 -17.99
C ILE A 3 6.99 4.55 -16.97
N LEU A 4 6.58 5.82 -16.81
CA LEU A 4 5.53 6.21 -15.86
C LEU A 4 4.17 5.62 -16.28
N VAL A 5 3.84 5.69 -17.56
CA VAL A 5 2.60 5.09 -18.10
C VAL A 5 2.64 3.57 -17.94
N LYS A 6 3.77 2.90 -18.21
CA LYS A 6 3.93 1.46 -17.98
C LYS A 6 3.68 1.08 -16.51
N ILE A 7 4.30 1.81 -15.57
CA ILE A 7 4.09 1.60 -14.13
C ILE A 7 2.62 1.83 -13.76
N PHE A 8 2.01 2.91 -14.25
CA PHE A 8 0.61 3.22 -13.96
C PHE A 8 -0.35 2.14 -14.48
N LEU A 9 -0.16 1.65 -15.71
CA LEU A 9 -0.96 0.57 -16.28
C LEU A 9 -0.80 -0.74 -15.49
N TRP A 10 0.42 -1.06 -15.08
CA TRP A 10 0.69 -2.21 -14.23
C TRP A 10 -0.02 -2.08 -12.85
N VAL A 11 0.05 -0.91 -12.22
CA VAL A 11 -0.65 -0.62 -10.96
C VAL A 11 -2.17 -0.75 -11.14
N LEU A 12 -2.71 -0.27 -12.26
CA LEU A 12 -4.14 -0.32 -12.56
C LEU A 12 -4.63 -1.76 -12.73
N GLN A 13 -3.90 -2.58 -13.50
CA GLN A 13 -4.20 -4.00 -13.69
C GLN A 13 -4.10 -4.78 -12.37
N THR A 14 -3.05 -4.52 -11.59
CA THR A 14 -2.86 -5.16 -10.27
C THR A 14 -3.98 -4.78 -9.30
N SER A 15 -4.37 -3.50 -9.29
CA SER A 15 -5.49 -2.98 -8.49
C SER A 15 -6.82 -3.69 -8.83
N LEU A 16 -7.12 -3.86 -10.12
CA LEU A 16 -8.36 -4.51 -10.57
C LEU A 16 -8.38 -6.00 -10.22
N THR A 17 -7.31 -6.73 -10.53
CA THR A 17 -7.22 -8.17 -10.23
C THR A 17 -7.26 -8.46 -8.74
N ALA A 18 -6.60 -7.62 -7.93
CA ALA A 18 -6.66 -7.70 -6.48
C ALA A 18 -8.04 -7.35 -5.92
N SER A 19 -8.76 -6.40 -6.50
CA SER A 19 -10.15 -6.13 -6.14
C SER A 19 -11.06 -7.34 -6.34
N ILE A 20 -10.94 -8.03 -7.47
CA ILE A 20 -11.70 -9.26 -7.75
C ILE A 20 -11.34 -10.33 -6.71
N ALA A 21 -10.04 -10.57 -6.48
CA ALA A 21 -9.59 -11.53 -5.47
C ALA A 21 -10.10 -11.16 -4.06
N ALA A 22 -10.10 -9.88 -3.71
CA ALA A 22 -10.59 -9.40 -2.43
C ALA A 22 -12.08 -9.63 -2.25
N LEU A 23 -12.89 -9.40 -3.29
CA LEU A 23 -14.32 -9.69 -3.25
C LEU A 23 -14.58 -11.18 -3.02
N VAL A 24 -13.82 -12.06 -3.68
CA VAL A 24 -13.89 -13.52 -3.47
C VAL A 24 -13.51 -13.87 -2.03
N VAL A 25 -12.40 -13.35 -1.52
CA VAL A 25 -11.99 -13.60 -0.12
C VAL A 25 -13.03 -13.08 0.87
N ILE A 26 -13.57 -11.89 0.66
CA ILE A 26 -14.64 -11.33 1.50
C ILE A 26 -15.88 -12.22 1.47
N LEU A 27 -16.25 -12.75 0.29
CA LEU A 27 -17.38 -13.67 0.15
C LEU A 27 -17.13 -14.98 0.90
N ILE A 28 -15.94 -15.57 0.79
CA ILE A 28 -15.53 -16.76 1.55
C ILE A 28 -15.61 -16.48 3.06
N LEU A 29 -15.03 -15.36 3.50
CA LEU A 29 -15.06 -14.97 4.91
C LEU A 29 -16.49 -14.75 5.41
N LYS A 30 -17.40 -14.28 4.56
CA LYS A 30 -18.82 -14.10 4.90
C LYS A 30 -19.56 -15.44 4.98
N LEU A 31 -19.28 -16.38 4.07
CA LEU A 31 -19.91 -17.70 4.02
C LEU A 31 -19.41 -18.63 5.14
N PHE A 32 -18.13 -18.54 5.49
CA PHE A 32 -17.47 -19.45 6.44
C PHE A 32 -17.05 -18.76 7.74
N ASN A 33 -17.66 -17.63 8.09
CA ASN A 33 -17.25 -16.81 9.24
C ASN A 33 -17.20 -17.59 10.55
N ASN A 34 -18.06 -18.61 10.71
CA ASN A 34 -18.15 -19.43 11.92
C ASN A 34 -17.14 -20.57 11.98
N HIS A 35 -16.44 -20.89 10.88
CA HIS A 35 -15.48 -21.99 10.80
C HIS A 35 -14.03 -21.53 10.61
N ILE A 36 -13.80 -20.27 10.24
CA ILE A 36 -12.46 -19.74 9.99
C ILE A 36 -12.01 -18.92 11.20
N GLY A 37 -11.01 -19.42 11.91
CA GLY A 37 -10.40 -18.72 13.05
C GLY A 37 -9.81 -17.37 12.65
N ILE A 38 -9.83 -16.40 13.58
CA ILE A 38 -9.40 -15.00 13.37
C ILE A 38 -7.99 -14.88 12.74
N ARG A 39 -7.09 -15.82 13.10
CA ARG A 39 -5.71 -15.89 12.58
C ARG A 39 -5.69 -16.20 11.07
N PHE A 40 -6.55 -17.11 10.61
CA PHE A 40 -6.67 -17.46 9.19
C PHE A 40 -7.36 -16.35 8.39
N GLN A 41 -8.36 -15.67 8.97
CA GLN A 41 -8.99 -14.51 8.33
C GLN A 41 -7.96 -13.40 8.06
N HIS A 42 -7.09 -13.12 9.04
CA HIS A 42 -6.01 -12.16 8.87
C HIS A 42 -4.99 -12.59 7.80
N ALA A 43 -4.59 -13.86 7.78
CA ALA A 43 -3.65 -14.40 6.78
C ALA A 43 -4.19 -14.28 5.34
N LEU A 44 -5.48 -14.60 5.13
CA LEU A 44 -6.13 -14.47 3.81
C LEU A 44 -6.13 -13.02 3.31
N LEU A 45 -6.41 -12.06 4.19
CA LEU A 45 -6.37 -10.65 3.83
C LEU A 45 -4.93 -10.16 3.60
N PHE A 46 -3.97 -10.68 4.35
CA PHE A 46 -2.55 -10.36 4.16
C PHE A 46 -2.01 -10.81 2.81
N ILE A 47 -2.44 -11.98 2.30
CA ILE A 47 -2.08 -12.45 0.96
C ILE A 47 -2.50 -11.43 -0.12
N ILE A 48 -3.65 -10.77 0.04
CA ILE A 48 -4.10 -9.75 -0.91
C ILE A 48 -3.19 -8.52 -0.88
N ILE A 49 -2.81 -8.05 0.32
CA ILE A 49 -1.86 -6.93 0.46
C ILE A 49 -0.50 -7.28 -0.14
N LEU A 50 0.00 -8.48 0.14
CA LEU A 50 1.27 -8.94 -0.41
C LEU A 50 1.22 -8.99 -1.93
N ARG A 51 0.12 -9.47 -2.51
CA ARG A 51 -0.11 -9.46 -3.97
C ARG A 51 -0.18 -8.05 -4.56
N LEU A 52 -0.74 -7.08 -3.84
CA LEU A 52 -0.81 -5.69 -4.31
C LEU A 52 0.57 -5.02 -4.36
N ILE A 53 1.47 -5.40 -3.45
CA ILE A 53 2.82 -4.82 -3.35
C ILE A 53 3.80 -5.54 -4.29
N ILE A 54 3.65 -6.85 -4.49
CA ILE A 54 4.58 -7.62 -5.34
C ILE A 54 4.12 -7.55 -6.81
N PRO A 55 5.01 -7.17 -7.75
CA PRO A 55 4.77 -7.26 -9.18
C PRO A 55 4.80 -8.70 -9.69
N VAL A 56 3.78 -9.48 -9.34
CA VAL A 56 3.56 -10.79 -9.94
C VAL A 56 2.62 -10.63 -11.12
N ASN A 57 3.16 -10.72 -12.34
CA ASN A 57 2.37 -10.82 -13.55
C ASN A 57 1.75 -12.21 -13.62
N ILE A 58 0.55 -12.36 -13.06
CA ILE A 58 -0.30 -13.48 -13.42
C ILE A 58 -0.89 -13.11 -14.77
N SER A 59 -0.43 -13.76 -15.83
CA SER A 59 -0.97 -13.70 -17.19
C SER A 59 -2.42 -14.22 -17.19
N GLY A 60 -3.33 -13.37 -16.70
CA GLY A 60 -4.77 -13.59 -16.74
C GLY A 60 -5.34 -12.99 -18.01
N ASN A 61 -6.26 -13.72 -18.64
CA ASN A 61 -6.90 -13.41 -19.91
C ASN A 61 -7.94 -12.26 -19.79
N ILE A 62 -7.58 -11.15 -19.14
CA ILE A 62 -8.44 -9.97 -19.02
C ILE A 62 -8.19 -9.11 -20.27
N ASN A 63 -8.89 -9.46 -21.34
CA ASN A 63 -8.72 -8.89 -22.69
C ASN A 63 -8.85 -7.35 -22.75
N LEU A 64 -9.48 -6.72 -21.76
CA LEU A 64 -9.79 -5.28 -21.74
C LEU A 64 -8.55 -4.40 -21.56
N PHE A 65 -7.59 -4.81 -20.73
CA PHE A 65 -6.35 -4.06 -20.51
C PHE A 65 -5.19 -4.56 -21.36
N ASN A 66 -5.17 -5.85 -21.72
CA ASN A 66 -4.16 -6.39 -22.64
C ASN A 66 -4.20 -5.65 -23.97
N SER A 67 -5.38 -5.40 -24.54
CA SER A 67 -5.48 -4.62 -25.78
C SER A 67 -4.96 -3.19 -25.66
N LEU A 68 -5.19 -2.50 -24.54
CA LEU A 68 -4.65 -1.16 -24.29
C LEU A 68 -3.14 -1.16 -24.04
N PHE A 69 -2.65 -2.17 -23.31
CA PHE A 69 -1.24 -2.36 -23.01
C PHE A 69 -0.45 -2.72 -24.27
N ASP A 70 -0.92 -3.71 -25.04
CA ASP A 70 -0.35 -4.13 -26.31
C ASP A 70 -0.36 -2.97 -27.33
N LYS A 71 -1.43 -2.17 -27.36
CA LYS A 71 -1.53 -0.99 -28.24
C LYS A 71 -0.53 0.11 -27.84
N TYR A 72 -0.24 0.26 -26.55
CA TYR A 72 0.78 1.18 -26.05
C TYR A 72 2.21 0.66 -26.30
N GLU A 73 2.45 -0.62 -26.07
CA GLU A 73 3.74 -1.28 -26.28
C GLU A 73 4.13 -1.32 -27.76
N ASN A 74 3.22 -1.70 -28.64
CA ASN A 74 3.44 -1.68 -30.09
C ASN A 74 3.75 -0.26 -30.62
N LYS A 75 3.20 0.79 -30.00
CA LYS A 75 3.53 2.18 -30.35
C LYS A 75 4.98 2.54 -29.98
N LEU A 76 5.49 2.08 -28.84
CA LEU A 76 6.88 2.32 -28.44
C LEU A 76 7.86 1.65 -29.40
N LEU A 77 7.59 0.40 -29.77
CA LEU A 77 8.37 -0.33 -30.76
C LEU A 77 8.34 0.33 -32.15
N ASN A 78 7.20 0.91 -32.54
CA ASN A 78 7.05 1.67 -33.79
C ASN A 78 7.75 3.05 -33.77
N ILE A 79 7.96 3.64 -32.60
CA ILE A 79 8.71 4.91 -32.44
C ILE A 79 10.22 4.64 -32.48
N GLU A 80 10.70 3.60 -31.81
CA GLU A 80 12.12 3.17 -31.87
C GLU A 80 12.53 2.69 -33.27
N SER A 81 11.65 1.98 -33.99
CA SER A 81 11.94 1.57 -35.37
C SER A 81 11.99 2.77 -36.32
N LYS A 82 11.14 3.79 -36.14
CA LYS A 82 11.17 5.06 -36.90
C LYS A 82 12.39 5.93 -36.62
N SER A 83 12.93 5.95 -35.40
CA SER A 83 14.18 6.66 -35.11
C SER A 83 15.39 5.98 -35.76
N ASN A 84 15.41 4.64 -35.76
CA ASN A 84 16.47 3.88 -36.42
C ASN A 84 16.39 3.95 -37.94
N THR A 85 15.19 4.03 -38.55
CA THR A 85 15.07 4.24 -40.00
C THR A 85 15.40 5.67 -40.43
N LYS A 86 15.08 6.69 -39.63
CA LYS A 86 15.50 8.08 -39.92
C LYS A 86 17.01 8.26 -39.90
N ALA A 87 17.71 7.64 -38.93
CA ALA A 87 19.17 7.68 -38.89
C ALA A 87 19.82 6.98 -40.10
N VAL A 88 19.17 5.94 -40.64
CA VAL A 88 19.60 5.27 -41.87
C VAL A 88 19.28 6.13 -43.11
N TYR A 89 18.10 6.74 -43.19
CA TYR A 89 17.72 7.62 -44.31
C TYR A 89 18.56 8.90 -44.39
N ASP A 90 18.90 9.54 -43.26
CA ASP A 90 19.74 10.74 -43.27
C ASP A 90 21.17 10.44 -43.75
N VAL A 91 21.70 9.23 -43.48
CA VAL A 91 23.01 8.77 -44.00
C VAL A 91 22.97 8.47 -45.50
N PHE A 92 21.84 8.01 -46.05
CA PHE A 92 21.69 7.78 -47.49
C PHE A 92 21.44 9.08 -48.27
N THR A 93 20.76 10.07 -47.67
CA THR A 93 20.41 11.33 -48.34
C THR A 93 21.62 12.26 -48.54
N GLU A 94 22.64 12.19 -47.66
CA GLU A 94 23.91 12.91 -47.87
C GLU A 94 24.76 12.32 -49.02
N ARG A 95 24.51 11.07 -49.43
CA ARG A 95 25.31 10.38 -50.46
C ARG A 95 24.79 10.56 -51.89
N GLU A 96 23.51 10.92 -52.07
CA GLU A 96 22.89 11.08 -53.40
C GLU A 96 23.02 12.51 -53.99
N GLY A 97 23.76 13.42 -53.33
CA GLY A 97 23.98 14.79 -53.79
C GLY A 97 24.89 14.96 -55.03
N TYR A 98 25.46 13.88 -55.57
CA TYR A 98 26.31 13.93 -56.76
C TYR A 98 26.02 12.74 -57.66
N LEU A 99 24.96 12.82 -58.49
CA LEU A 99 24.82 12.19 -59.82
C LEU A 99 23.36 12.31 -60.27
N ASN A 100 23.05 13.31 -61.09
CA ASN A 100 21.83 13.24 -61.91
C ASN A 100 22.05 13.99 -63.24
N ASP A 101 22.36 13.24 -64.31
CA ASP A 101 22.24 13.69 -65.70
C ASP A 101 21.22 12.79 -66.42
N LYS A 102 20.15 13.45 -66.87
CA LYS A 102 19.28 13.21 -68.04
C LYS A 102 18.34 12.00 -68.21
N THR A 103 17.17 12.40 -68.74
CA THR A 103 16.13 11.73 -69.57
C THR A 103 15.10 10.84 -68.85
N ARG A 104 13.81 11.27 -68.71
CA ARG A 104 12.63 11.19 -69.63
C ARG A 104 12.30 9.74 -70.04
N ASP A 105 11.09 9.18 -70.01
CA ASP A 105 9.70 9.55 -69.69
C ASP A 105 8.96 8.21 -69.43
N ASP A 106 8.00 8.15 -68.49
CA ASP A 106 6.59 7.76 -68.74
C ASP A 106 5.79 7.36 -67.48
N LYS A 107 4.51 7.74 -67.55
CA LYS A 107 3.50 7.89 -66.49
C LYS A 107 3.10 6.61 -65.76
N ILE A 108 3.17 6.67 -64.42
CA ILE A 108 2.41 5.82 -63.49
C ILE A 108 1.19 6.63 -63.01
N ILE A 109 -0.03 6.20 -63.35
CA ILE A 109 -1.26 6.68 -62.70
C ILE A 109 -1.64 5.66 -61.63
N SER A 110 -1.21 5.92 -60.40
CA SER A 110 -1.59 5.19 -59.19
C SER A 110 -2.81 5.86 -58.54
N ASN A 111 -4.02 5.37 -58.83
CA ASN A 111 -5.25 5.79 -58.16
C ASN A 111 -5.64 4.84 -57.02
N SER A 112 -4.76 4.60 -56.05
CA SER A 112 -5.05 3.79 -54.86
C SER A 112 -4.70 4.47 -53.53
N SER A 113 -4.48 5.79 -53.52
CA SER A 113 -4.01 6.51 -52.33
C SER A 113 -5.11 7.20 -51.53
N LEU A 114 -6.28 7.52 -52.10
CA LEU A 114 -7.27 8.37 -51.42
C LEU A 114 -8.14 7.66 -50.37
N GLU A 115 -8.49 6.38 -50.55
CA GLU A 115 -9.27 5.62 -49.55
C GLU A 115 -8.45 5.19 -48.32
N SER A 116 -7.15 4.98 -48.50
CA SER A 116 -6.25 4.56 -47.40
C SER A 116 -5.87 5.69 -46.43
N ILE A 117 -6.07 6.95 -46.82
CA ILE A 117 -5.72 8.13 -46.00
C ILE A 117 -6.80 8.41 -44.96
N SER A 118 -8.08 8.28 -45.31
CA SER A 118 -9.20 8.53 -44.38
C SER A 118 -9.24 7.53 -43.22
N TYR A 119 -9.04 6.23 -43.51
CA TYR A 119 -8.97 5.20 -42.47
C TYR A 119 -7.72 5.32 -41.58
N LYS A 120 -6.55 5.68 -42.13
CA LYS A 120 -5.33 5.90 -41.32
C LYS A 120 -5.39 7.14 -40.43
N GLN A 121 -6.09 8.19 -40.86
CA GLN A 121 -6.11 9.47 -40.14
C GLN A 121 -7.05 9.44 -38.92
N GLU A 122 -8.13 8.66 -38.97
CA GLU A 122 -9.00 8.44 -37.81
C GLU A 122 -8.35 7.57 -36.72
N ASP A 123 -7.68 6.48 -37.11
CA ASP A 123 -7.01 5.58 -36.17
C ASP A 123 -5.81 6.26 -35.49
N THR A 124 -5.02 7.03 -36.23
CA THR A 124 -3.90 7.81 -35.67
C THR A 124 -4.37 8.92 -34.71
N THR A 125 -5.55 9.50 -34.96
CA THR A 125 -6.13 10.53 -34.07
C THR A 125 -6.66 9.91 -32.78
N LYS A 126 -7.41 8.80 -32.86
CA LYS A 126 -7.88 8.04 -31.68
C LYS A 126 -6.70 7.52 -30.84
N GLU A 127 -5.65 7.02 -31.48
CA GLU A 127 -4.43 6.57 -30.81
C GLU A 127 -3.67 7.69 -30.10
N LYS A 128 -3.57 8.86 -30.72
CA LYS A 128 -2.93 10.03 -30.11
C LYS A 128 -3.70 10.48 -28.86
N ILE A 129 -5.03 10.53 -28.94
CA ILE A 129 -5.91 10.88 -27.81
C ILE A 129 -5.70 9.91 -26.65
N ILE A 130 -5.77 8.60 -26.89
CA ILE A 130 -5.59 7.57 -25.84
C ILE A 130 -4.24 7.74 -25.14
N THR A 131 -3.15 7.93 -25.88
CA THR A 131 -1.84 8.09 -25.26
C THR A 131 -1.68 9.39 -24.47
N ASN A 132 -2.29 10.49 -24.94
CA ASN A 132 -2.26 11.74 -24.20
C ASN A 132 -3.07 11.63 -22.89
N THR A 133 -4.23 11.00 -22.93
CA THR A 133 -5.04 10.73 -21.74
C THR A 133 -4.29 9.85 -20.73
N LEU A 134 -3.63 8.77 -21.19
CA LEU A 134 -2.83 7.91 -20.32
C LEU A 134 -1.64 8.65 -19.69
N ASN A 135 -0.96 9.49 -20.46
CA ASN A 135 0.11 10.35 -19.94
C ASN A 135 -0.41 11.26 -18.81
N ILE A 136 -1.52 11.97 -19.05
CA ILE A 136 -2.13 12.86 -18.06
C ILE A 136 -2.58 12.07 -16.82
N ALA A 137 -3.25 10.94 -17.00
CA ALA A 137 -3.70 10.08 -15.90
C ALA A 137 -2.53 9.57 -15.04
N SER A 138 -1.42 9.18 -15.68
CA SER A 138 -0.22 8.71 -14.97
C SER A 138 0.44 9.83 -14.15
N CYS A 139 0.43 11.07 -14.63
CA CYS A 139 0.87 12.24 -13.88
C CYS A 139 -0.04 12.54 -12.68
N ILE A 140 -1.36 12.51 -12.88
CA ILE A 140 -2.33 12.70 -11.80
C ILE A 140 -2.15 11.64 -10.71
N TRP A 141 -1.97 10.37 -11.10
CA TRP A 141 -1.69 9.29 -10.18
C TRP A 141 -0.43 9.56 -9.35
N LEU A 142 0.67 9.96 -10.01
CA LEU A 142 1.95 10.24 -9.36
C LEU A 142 1.85 11.42 -8.37
N VAL A 143 1.14 12.49 -8.74
CA VAL A 143 0.87 13.64 -7.86
C VAL A 143 0.05 13.19 -6.64
N GLY A 144 -0.92 12.29 -6.82
CA GLY A 144 -1.70 11.70 -5.74
C GLY A 144 -0.82 10.90 -4.76
N VAL A 145 0.06 10.04 -5.30
CA VAL A 145 1.05 9.27 -4.52
C VAL A 145 1.91 10.21 -3.67
N PHE A 146 2.50 11.25 -4.27
CA PHE A 146 3.34 12.21 -3.54
C PHE A 146 2.56 13.04 -2.51
N SER A 147 1.34 13.47 -2.83
CA SER A 147 0.49 14.22 -1.91
C SER A 147 0.18 13.40 -0.65
N ILE A 148 -0.20 12.13 -0.83
CA ILE A 148 -0.48 11.21 0.29
C ILE A 148 0.78 10.88 1.06
N ALA A 149 1.91 10.62 0.37
CA ALA A 149 3.20 10.38 1.00
C ALA A 149 3.65 11.57 1.87
N LEU A 150 3.49 12.79 1.36
CA LEU A 150 3.82 14.01 2.09
C LEU A 150 2.93 14.18 3.32
N PHE A 151 1.62 13.97 3.18
CA PHE A 151 0.67 14.02 4.29
C PHE A 151 1.05 13.05 5.42
N PHE A 152 1.33 11.78 5.10
CA PHE A 152 1.79 10.81 6.10
C PHE A 152 3.15 11.17 6.69
N SER A 153 4.07 11.68 5.88
CA SER A 153 5.40 12.12 6.35
C SER A 153 5.30 13.28 7.34
N ILE A 154 4.41 14.24 7.11
CA ILE A 154 4.15 15.35 8.04
C ILE A 154 3.58 14.83 9.36
N ILE A 155 2.65 13.87 9.32
CA ILE A 155 2.08 13.26 10.53
C ILE A 155 3.18 12.55 11.34
N LEU A 156 3.99 11.72 10.68
CA LEU A 156 5.10 11.00 11.33
C LEU A 156 6.14 11.97 11.89
N TRP A 157 6.43 13.04 11.18
CA TRP A 157 7.38 14.05 11.64
C TRP A 157 6.86 14.81 12.86
N LYS A 158 5.62 15.29 12.82
CA LYS A 158 4.96 15.92 13.98
C LYS A 158 4.96 14.99 15.20
N PHE A 159 4.65 13.71 15.00
CA PHE A 159 4.68 12.71 16.05
C PHE A 159 6.08 12.51 16.62
N LYS A 160 7.10 12.40 15.76
CA LYS A 160 8.52 12.27 16.17
C LYS A 160 9.01 13.47 16.97
N VAL A 161 8.69 14.69 16.52
CA VAL A 161 9.06 15.94 17.22
C VAL A 161 8.39 16.02 18.58
N LYS A 162 7.10 15.67 18.65
CA LYS A 162 6.36 15.65 19.92
C LYS A 162 6.98 14.69 20.95
N ILE A 163 7.58 13.62 20.47
CA ILE A 163 8.12 12.53 21.29
C ILE A 163 9.59 12.73 21.69
N SER A 164 10.35 13.54 20.96
CA SER A 164 11.79 13.69 21.21
C SER A 164 12.11 14.33 22.56
N ASN A 165 11.15 15.06 23.14
CA ASN A 165 11.34 15.85 24.36
C ASN A 165 10.66 15.22 25.60
N LEU A 166 10.25 13.95 25.52
CA LEU A 166 9.53 13.31 26.62
C LEU A 166 10.48 12.78 27.69
N GLU A 167 10.08 12.96 28.94
CA GLU A 167 10.77 12.44 30.12
C GLU A 167 10.59 10.92 30.19
N GLN A 168 11.68 10.23 30.51
CA GLN A 168 11.65 8.80 30.81
C GLN A 168 11.03 8.57 32.19
N ILE A 169 10.19 7.55 32.30
CA ILE A 169 9.60 7.15 33.58
C ILE A 169 10.53 6.17 34.28
N GLU A 170 10.84 6.46 35.53
CA GLU A 170 11.68 5.63 36.41
C GLU A 170 10.88 5.02 37.58
N ASP A 171 9.54 5.14 37.56
CA ASP A 171 8.69 4.54 38.59
C ASP A 171 8.85 3.01 38.61
N LEU A 172 9.42 2.50 39.71
CA LEU A 172 9.70 1.08 39.93
C LEU A 172 8.47 0.19 39.77
N LYS A 173 7.27 0.65 40.14
CA LYS A 173 6.04 -0.15 40.00
C LYS A 173 5.62 -0.29 38.54
N ILE A 174 5.74 0.78 37.76
CA ILE A 174 5.37 0.76 36.35
C ILE A 174 6.37 -0.11 35.56
N VAL A 175 7.66 0.03 35.88
CA VAL A 175 8.72 -0.77 35.28
C VAL A 175 8.56 -2.26 35.63
N SER A 176 8.23 -2.60 36.89
CA SER A 176 8.05 -4.00 37.29
C SER A 176 6.84 -4.66 36.60
N LEU A 177 5.72 -3.93 36.44
CA LEU A 177 4.56 -4.42 35.69
C LEU A 177 4.90 -4.72 34.22
N LEU A 178 5.68 -3.83 33.58
CA LEU A 178 6.14 -4.07 32.22
C LEU A 178 7.04 -5.30 32.13
N GLU A 179 7.98 -5.46 33.05
CA GLU A 179 8.87 -6.63 33.10
C GLU A 179 8.09 -7.94 33.33
N GLU A 180 7.04 -7.93 34.15
CA GLU A 180 6.14 -9.07 34.32
C GLU A 180 5.44 -9.43 33.00
N CYS A 181 4.88 -8.44 32.30
CA CYS A 181 4.24 -8.65 31.00
C CYS A 181 5.23 -9.18 29.95
N LYS A 182 6.46 -8.64 29.91
CA LYS A 182 7.52 -9.11 29.04
C LYS A 182 7.90 -10.56 29.33
N LYS A 183 7.98 -10.95 30.61
CA LYS A 183 8.24 -12.32 31.02
C LYS A 183 7.13 -13.27 30.57
N LYS A 184 5.86 -12.90 30.76
CA LYS A 184 4.68 -13.65 30.27
C LYS A 184 4.73 -13.86 28.75
N LEU A 185 5.26 -12.88 28.00
CA LEU A 185 5.34 -12.94 26.54
C LEU A 185 6.68 -13.46 25.98
N SER A 186 7.64 -13.78 26.84
CA SER A 186 9.02 -14.17 26.47
C SER A 186 9.74 -13.12 25.61
N ILE A 187 9.58 -11.84 25.95
CA ILE A 187 10.23 -10.72 25.27
C ILE A 187 11.49 -10.29 26.05
N ASN A 188 12.66 -10.61 25.49
CA ASN A 188 13.95 -10.33 26.16
C ASN A 188 14.51 -8.93 25.87
N ARG A 189 13.82 -8.13 25.06
CA ARG A 189 14.31 -6.81 24.63
C ARG A 189 14.05 -5.76 25.71
N SER A 190 15.01 -4.87 25.98
CA SER A 190 14.75 -3.68 26.79
C SER A 190 13.89 -2.67 26.02
N ILE A 191 12.80 -2.21 26.65
CA ILE A 191 11.82 -1.28 26.07
C ILE A 191 11.64 -0.12 27.08
N PRO A 192 12.21 1.06 26.82
CA PRO A 192 12.05 2.20 27.73
C PRO A 192 10.62 2.77 27.70
N ILE A 193 10.21 3.33 28.84
CA ILE A 193 8.88 3.91 29.06
C ILE A 193 9.02 5.43 29.19
N TYR A 194 8.18 6.20 28.49
CA TYR A 194 8.16 7.65 28.51
C TYR A 194 6.77 8.17 28.91
N ALA A 195 6.74 9.26 29.69
CA ALA A 195 5.49 9.93 30.05
C ALA A 195 5.13 10.98 29.00
N CYS A 196 3.87 11.03 28.59
CA CYS A 196 3.35 12.09 27.72
C CYS A 196 2.07 12.68 28.31
N ALA A 197 2.01 14.00 28.50
CA ALA A 197 0.79 14.66 29.00
C ALA A 197 -0.35 14.66 27.96
N ASP A 198 0.00 14.63 26.67
CA ASP A 198 -0.98 14.81 25.59
C ASP A 198 -1.60 13.51 25.07
N PHE A 199 -1.06 12.34 25.46
CA PHE A 199 -1.63 11.07 25.06
C PHE A 199 -2.73 10.67 26.04
N LYS A 200 -3.89 10.28 25.51
CA LYS A 200 -4.99 9.74 26.32
C LYS A 200 -4.80 8.24 26.62
N THR A 201 -3.99 7.56 25.83
CA THR A 201 -3.81 6.11 25.86
C THR A 201 -2.35 5.72 25.76
N LEU A 202 -2.05 4.48 26.18
CA LEU A 202 -0.75 3.88 25.96
C LEU A 202 -0.53 3.65 24.46
N CYS A 203 0.71 3.81 23.99
CA CYS A 203 1.08 3.37 22.66
C CYS A 203 2.53 2.91 22.61
N ILE A 204 2.79 1.90 21.78
CA ILE A 204 4.15 1.51 21.40
C ILE A 204 4.50 2.08 20.04
N PHE A 205 5.68 2.68 19.94
CA PHE A 205 6.21 3.12 18.67
C PHE A 205 7.63 2.60 18.43
N GLY A 206 7.91 2.24 17.18
CA GLY A 206 9.22 1.78 16.72
C GLY A 206 9.33 0.27 16.57
N VAL A 207 9.82 -0.18 15.41
CA VAL A 207 10.03 -1.62 15.12
C VAL A 207 11.37 -2.09 15.71
N LEU A 208 12.46 -1.41 15.35
CA LEU A 208 13.82 -1.78 15.76
C LEU A 208 14.21 -1.22 17.12
N LYS A 209 13.63 -0.11 17.57
CA LYS A 209 13.89 0.47 18.89
C LYS A 209 12.54 0.86 19.49
N PRO A 210 11.75 -0.14 19.96
CA PRO A 210 10.44 0.14 20.51
C PRO A 210 10.56 1.03 21.73
N LYS A 211 9.61 1.96 21.87
CA LYS A 211 9.45 2.84 23.02
C LYS A 211 7.97 2.82 23.40
N ILE A 212 7.70 2.70 24.70
CA ILE A 212 6.33 2.81 25.21
C ILE A 212 6.09 4.24 25.66
N TYR A 213 4.96 4.80 25.28
CA TYR A 213 4.47 6.08 25.76
C TYR A 213 3.22 5.83 26.59
N ILE A 214 3.22 6.33 27.82
CA ILE A 214 2.05 6.27 28.70
C ILE A 214 1.60 7.68 29.05
N PRO A 215 0.32 7.87 29.39
CA PRO A 215 -0.15 9.19 29.79
C PRO A 215 0.43 9.58 31.17
N LYS A 216 0.69 10.87 31.36
CA LYS A 216 1.21 11.41 32.63
C LYS A 216 0.05 11.62 33.63
N TYR A 217 -0.31 10.60 34.41
CA TYR A 217 -1.24 10.70 35.54
C TYR A 217 -0.71 10.01 36.81
N LYS A 218 -1.32 10.32 37.96
CA LYS A 218 -1.07 9.57 39.20
C LYS A 218 -1.90 8.29 39.17
N TYR A 219 -1.22 7.14 39.15
CA TYR A 219 -1.84 5.83 39.11
C TYR A 219 -2.27 5.40 40.52
N SER A 220 -3.56 5.10 40.70
CA SER A 220 -4.10 4.41 41.87
C SER A 220 -3.88 2.89 41.78
N THR A 221 -4.16 2.14 42.85
CA THR A 221 -4.05 0.68 42.88
C THR A 221 -4.84 -0.02 41.78
N ASN A 222 -6.06 0.45 41.50
CA ASN A 222 -6.90 -0.11 40.44
C ASN A 222 -6.36 0.25 39.03
N ASP A 223 -5.70 1.40 38.90
CA ASP A 223 -5.11 1.86 37.64
C ASP A 223 -3.89 1.01 37.24
N TYR A 224 -3.16 0.43 38.20
CA TYR A 224 -2.04 -0.46 37.87
C TYR A 224 -2.50 -1.78 37.23
N LYS A 225 -3.67 -2.30 37.62
CA LYS A 225 -4.23 -3.51 37.00
C LYS A 225 -4.71 -3.21 35.58
N TYR A 226 -5.41 -2.09 35.39
CA TYR A 226 -5.77 -1.57 34.07
C TYR A 226 -4.55 -1.34 33.18
N LEU A 227 -3.49 -0.75 33.74
CA LEU A 227 -2.23 -0.52 33.02
C LEU A 227 -1.55 -1.84 32.62
N SER A 228 -1.57 -2.86 33.49
CA SER A 228 -1.04 -4.20 33.18
C SER A 228 -1.74 -4.84 31.98
N HIS A 229 -3.07 -4.77 31.93
CA HIS A 229 -3.85 -5.26 30.78
C HIS A 229 -3.48 -4.55 29.48
N ILE A 230 -3.30 -3.22 29.52
CA ILE A 230 -2.93 -2.44 28.34
C ILE A 230 -1.48 -2.69 27.92
N PHE A 231 -0.55 -2.82 28.87
CA PHE A 231 0.81 -3.23 28.57
C PHE A 231 0.83 -4.58 27.86
N LEU A 232 0.07 -5.55 28.37
CA LEU A 232 -0.02 -6.87 27.75
C LEU A 232 -0.53 -6.78 26.31
N HIS A 233 -1.65 -6.07 26.09
CA HIS A 233 -2.23 -5.82 24.76
C HIS A 233 -1.22 -5.20 23.78
N GLU A 234 -0.58 -4.11 24.19
CA GLU A 234 0.37 -3.38 23.35
C GLU A 234 1.65 -4.22 23.10
N MET A 235 2.14 -4.94 24.10
CA MET A 235 3.28 -5.85 23.94
C MET A 235 2.97 -7.01 22.98
N ILE A 236 1.71 -7.46 22.90
CA ILE A 236 1.29 -8.45 21.90
C ILE A 236 1.35 -7.87 20.49
N HIS A 237 0.90 -6.63 20.28
CA HIS A 237 1.09 -5.93 19.01
C HIS A 237 2.57 -5.84 18.63
N TYR A 238 3.43 -5.54 19.60
CA TYR A 238 4.88 -5.53 19.38
C TYR A 238 5.43 -6.91 18.99
N LYS A 239 5.09 -7.96 19.75
CA LYS A 239 5.51 -9.35 19.51
C LYS A 239 5.07 -9.85 18.12
N ARG A 240 3.86 -9.50 17.71
CA ARG A 240 3.29 -9.85 16.40
C ARG A 240 3.77 -8.95 15.26
N LYS A 241 4.54 -7.90 15.56
CA LYS A 241 5.06 -6.91 14.60
C LYS A 241 3.97 -6.18 13.85
N ASP A 242 2.88 -5.85 14.53
CA ASP A 242 1.67 -5.24 13.96
C ASP A 242 1.94 -3.88 13.29
N LEU A 243 3.00 -3.18 13.72
CA LEU A 243 3.48 -1.96 13.09
C LEU A 243 3.96 -2.18 11.64
N ILE A 244 4.54 -3.34 11.32
CA ILE A 244 4.97 -3.68 9.94
C ILE A 244 3.73 -3.85 9.05
N TYR A 245 2.70 -4.54 9.55
CA TYR A 245 1.45 -4.72 8.80
C TYR A 245 0.72 -3.39 8.58
N ASN A 246 0.73 -2.49 9.57
CA ASN A 246 0.21 -1.13 9.39
C ASN A 246 0.98 -0.38 8.30
N PHE A 247 2.31 -0.45 8.32
CA PHE A 247 3.16 0.18 7.30
C PHE A 247 2.89 -0.37 5.89
N LEU A 248 2.79 -1.68 5.72
CA LEU A 248 2.43 -2.33 4.45
C LEU A 248 1.04 -1.89 3.97
N GLY A 249 0.05 -1.80 4.87
CA GLY A 249 -1.27 -1.29 4.55
C GLY A 249 -1.24 0.17 4.08
N THR A 250 -0.43 1.02 4.72
CA THR A 250 -0.24 2.42 4.30
C THR A 250 0.41 2.52 2.93
N ILE A 251 1.46 1.72 2.64
CA ILE A 251 2.07 1.67 1.30
C ILE A 251 1.04 1.25 0.25
N THR A 252 0.22 0.26 0.57
CA THR A 252 -0.81 -0.24 -0.34
C THR A 252 -1.84 0.84 -0.67
N ILE A 253 -2.32 1.56 0.35
CA ILE A 253 -3.23 2.71 0.16
C ILE A 253 -2.54 3.80 -0.65
N LEU A 254 -1.27 4.09 -0.40
CA LEU A 254 -0.51 5.12 -1.09
C LEU A 254 -0.40 4.84 -2.59
N ILE A 255 -0.08 3.60 -2.97
CA ILE A 255 0.04 3.20 -4.39
C ILE A 255 -1.32 3.13 -5.08
N HIS A 256 -2.33 2.62 -4.38
CA HIS A 256 -3.66 2.34 -4.94
C HIS A 256 -4.76 3.24 -4.36
N TRP A 257 -4.43 4.50 -4.07
CA TRP A 257 -5.31 5.42 -3.34
C TRP A 257 -6.67 5.62 -4.03
N PHE A 258 -6.72 5.47 -5.35
CA PHE A 258 -7.93 5.57 -6.17
C PHE A 258 -8.91 4.39 -6.00
N ASN A 259 -8.48 3.27 -5.42
CA ASN A 259 -9.29 2.05 -5.34
C ASN A 259 -9.97 1.90 -3.96
N PRO A 260 -11.29 2.13 -3.85
CA PRO A 260 -12.01 2.06 -2.56
C PRO A 260 -12.02 0.67 -1.91
N ILE A 261 -11.88 -0.40 -2.71
CA ILE A 261 -11.87 -1.78 -2.19
C ILE A 261 -10.61 -2.00 -1.33
N ILE A 262 -9.48 -1.41 -1.72
CA ILE A 262 -8.23 -1.52 -0.97
C ILE A 262 -8.34 -0.81 0.39
N TRP A 263 -8.98 0.37 0.44
CA TRP A 263 -9.28 1.04 1.71
C TRP A 263 -10.11 0.15 2.64
N PHE A 264 -11.11 -0.53 2.09
CA PHE A 264 -11.94 -1.45 2.86
C PHE A 264 -11.14 -2.64 3.40
N ILE A 265 -10.28 -3.26 2.57
CA ILE A 265 -9.43 -4.39 2.98
C ILE A 265 -8.49 -3.96 4.11
N VAL A 266 -7.78 -2.85 3.95
CA VAL A 266 -6.83 -2.37 4.97
C VAL A 266 -7.55 -2.05 6.28
N LYS A 267 -8.74 -1.43 6.22
CA LYS A 267 -9.58 -1.20 7.40
C LYS A 267 -10.02 -2.51 8.07
N LYS A 268 -10.44 -3.50 7.28
CA LYS A 268 -10.86 -4.81 7.79
C LYS A 268 -9.70 -5.60 8.39
N MET A 269 -8.51 -5.52 7.80
CA MET A 269 -7.28 -6.11 8.34
C MET A 269 -6.89 -5.50 9.68
N LYS A 270 -7.00 -4.18 9.81
CA LYS A 270 -6.78 -3.50 11.10
C LYS A 270 -7.71 -4.09 12.16
N LEU A 271 -9.01 -4.15 11.89
CA LEU A 271 -10.00 -4.70 12.82
C LEU A 271 -9.70 -6.16 13.21
N GLN A 272 -9.41 -7.01 12.23
CA GLN A 272 -9.07 -8.42 12.47
C GLN A 272 -7.82 -8.58 13.34
N ARG A 273 -6.88 -7.65 13.23
CA ARG A 273 -5.65 -7.66 14.00
C ARG A 273 -5.89 -7.29 15.47
N GLU A 274 -6.78 -6.33 15.72
CA GLU A 274 -7.25 -5.98 17.07
C GLU A 274 -7.96 -7.19 17.71
N TYR A 275 -8.90 -7.84 17.01
CA TYR A 275 -9.56 -9.05 17.51
C TYR A 275 -8.59 -10.20 17.81
N ALA A 276 -7.59 -10.39 16.95
CA ALA A 276 -6.55 -11.38 17.20
C ALA A 276 -5.64 -11.00 18.38
N CYS A 277 -5.50 -9.70 18.67
CA CYS A 277 -4.74 -9.21 19.83
C CYS A 277 -5.50 -9.52 21.11
N ASP A 278 -6.78 -9.13 21.15
CA ASP A 278 -7.68 -9.40 22.28
C ASP A 278 -7.82 -10.88 22.58
N ALA A 279 -7.97 -11.71 21.54
CA ALA A 279 -8.01 -13.17 21.71
C ALA A 279 -6.73 -13.70 22.36
N TYR A 280 -5.55 -13.19 21.96
CA TYR A 280 -4.28 -13.61 22.51
C TYR A 280 -4.06 -13.08 23.94
N VAL A 281 -4.58 -11.90 24.28
CA VAL A 281 -4.62 -11.40 25.67
C VAL A 281 -5.45 -12.34 26.54
N LEU A 282 -6.65 -12.71 26.10
CA LEU A 282 -7.53 -13.63 26.82
C LEU A 282 -6.93 -15.03 26.98
N GLU A 283 -6.20 -15.53 25.98
CA GLU A 283 -5.45 -16.80 26.08
C GLU A 283 -4.38 -16.76 27.20
N ILE A 284 -3.73 -15.60 27.41
CA ILE A 284 -2.69 -15.44 28.44
C ILE A 284 -3.27 -15.20 29.83
N LEU A 285 -4.28 -14.34 29.93
CA LEU A 285 -4.92 -13.98 31.20
C LEU A 285 -5.73 -15.12 31.79
N GLY A 286 -6.22 -16.04 30.94
CA GLY A 286 -7.06 -17.14 31.38
C GLY A 286 -8.45 -16.66 31.84
N LYS A 287 -9.23 -17.58 32.43
CA LYS A 287 -10.63 -17.30 32.80
C LYS A 287 -10.76 -16.28 33.93
N GLU A 288 -9.82 -16.28 34.88
CA GLU A 288 -9.90 -15.48 36.11
C GLU A 288 -9.84 -13.97 35.83
N GLU A 289 -8.95 -13.53 34.94
CA GLU A 289 -8.75 -12.10 34.63
C GLU A 289 -9.52 -11.64 33.37
N SER A 290 -10.23 -12.56 32.68
CA SER A 290 -10.94 -12.25 31.43
C SER A 290 -12.03 -11.18 31.57
N ILE A 291 -12.80 -11.22 32.67
CA ILE A 291 -13.87 -10.24 32.96
C ILE A 291 -13.27 -8.85 33.19
N GLU A 292 -12.18 -8.79 33.95
CA GLU A 292 -11.52 -7.53 34.29
C GLU A 292 -10.83 -6.90 33.06
N TYR A 293 -10.30 -7.74 32.16
CA TYR A 293 -9.84 -7.30 30.85
C TYR A 293 -11.00 -6.72 30.01
N GLY A 294 -12.16 -7.39 29.98
CA GLY A 294 -13.36 -6.85 29.32
C GLY A 294 -13.77 -5.48 29.85
N MET A 295 -13.74 -5.30 31.18
CA MET A 295 -14.01 -3.99 31.81
C MET A 295 -12.94 -2.95 31.47
N THR A 296 -11.68 -3.36 31.32
CA THR A 296 -10.59 -2.51 30.84
C THR A 296 -10.89 -2.00 29.43
N LEU A 297 -11.32 -2.87 28.50
CA LEU A 297 -11.70 -2.47 27.14
C LEU A 297 -12.89 -1.49 27.12
N ILE A 298 -13.91 -1.70 27.96
CA ILE A 298 -15.06 -0.79 28.07
C ILE A 298 -14.65 0.57 28.61
N ASN A 299 -13.74 0.62 29.59
CA ASN A 299 -13.24 1.89 30.11
C ASN A 299 -12.34 2.58 29.09
N PHE A 300 -11.54 1.82 28.35
CA PHE A 300 -10.70 2.31 27.26
C PHE A 300 -11.53 2.96 26.14
N SER A 301 -12.66 2.36 25.75
CA SER A 301 -13.53 2.91 24.72
C SER A 301 -14.22 4.22 25.11
N LYS A 302 -14.25 4.59 26.40
CA LYS A 302 -14.77 5.90 26.86
C LYS A 302 -13.76 7.04 26.67
N LEU A 303 -12.48 6.71 26.46
CA LEU A 303 -11.39 7.69 26.35
C LEU A 303 -11.07 8.10 24.90
N ILE A 304 -11.49 7.28 23.94
CA ILE A 304 -11.31 7.48 22.48
C ILE A 304 -12.54 8.18 21.91
#